data_AF-A0A8S2GA59-F1
#
_entry.id   AF-A0A8S2GA59-F1
#
_cell.length_a   1.000
_cell.length_b   1.000
_cell.length_c   1.000
_cell.angle_alpha   90.00
_cell.angle_beta   90.00
_cell.angle_gamma   90.00
#
_symmetry.space_group_name_H-M   'P 1'
#
loop_
_entity.id
_entity.type
_entity.pdbx_description
1 polymer ?
#
loop_
_entity_poly.entity_id
_entity_poly.type
_entity_poly.pdbx_seq_one_letter_code
_entity_poly.pdbx_strand_id
1 'polypeptide(L)'
;IYVFLAERVAPDLIPEITKETCRNWFYKIAIIRELLPRIFVEAAILQCYNFLSKNHYQTALIQLIKMCRGIADPLVAAFTRCYICRVGMAIDPTFREHIDSAFTDSLHCFYQVMK
;
A
#
# COMPACT_ATOMS: atom_id res chain seq x y z
N ILE A 1 -15.57 -7.34 -2.83
CA ILE A 1 -15.06 -6.25 -3.70
C ILE A 1 -13.81 -6.78 -4.36
N TYR A 2 -13.96 -7.26 -5.60
CA TYR A 2 -12.89 -7.81 -6.42
C TYR A 2 -11.91 -6.68 -6.72
N VAL A 3 -10.73 -6.74 -6.11
CA VAL A 3 -9.61 -5.91 -6.56
C VAL A 3 -9.30 -6.43 -7.97
N PHE A 4 -9.56 -5.61 -8.98
CA PHE A 4 -9.20 -5.88 -10.37
C PHE A 4 -7.75 -6.37 -10.39
N LEU A 5 -7.54 -7.61 -10.83
CA LEU A 5 -6.21 -8.12 -11.16
C LEU A 5 -5.86 -7.51 -12.51
N ALA A 6 -5.19 -6.36 -12.52
CA ALA A 6 -4.56 -5.90 -13.75
C ALA A 6 -3.54 -6.97 -14.15
N GLU A 7 -3.75 -7.63 -15.29
CA GLU A 7 -2.75 -8.54 -15.86
C GLU A 7 -1.41 -7.80 -15.92
N ARG A 8 -0.32 -8.46 -15.51
CA ARG A 8 1.01 -7.86 -15.45
C ARG A 8 1.52 -7.61 -16.89
N VAL A 9 1.14 -6.48 -17.48
CA VAL A 9 1.69 -6.00 -18.76
C VAL A 9 3.10 -5.49 -18.51
N ALA A 10 4.05 -5.83 -19.39
CA ALA A 10 5.42 -5.35 -19.25
C ALA A 10 5.45 -3.81 -19.36
N PRO A 11 6.18 -3.09 -18.49
CA PRO A 11 6.18 -1.62 -18.49
C PRO A 11 6.56 -0.99 -19.83
N ASP A 12 7.36 -1.69 -20.62
CA ASP A 12 7.87 -1.24 -21.92
C ASP A 12 6.78 -1.23 -23.01
N LEU A 13 5.71 -2.01 -22.84
CA LEU A 13 4.56 -2.09 -23.74
C LEU A 13 3.48 -1.05 -23.44
N ILE A 14 3.64 -0.28 -22.35
CA ILE A 14 2.62 0.66 -21.88
C ILE A 14 2.83 2.03 -22.54
N PRO A 15 1.79 2.61 -23.17
CA PRO A 15 1.88 3.93 -23.80
C PRO A 15 2.33 5.02 -22.82
N GLU A 16 3.13 5.97 -23.30
CA GLU A 16 3.70 7.03 -22.44
C GLU A 16 2.60 7.92 -21.80
N ILE A 17 1.50 8.15 -22.52
CA ILE A 17 0.35 8.89 -21.97
C ILE A 17 -0.28 8.18 -20.76
N THR A 18 -0.28 6.85 -20.73
CA THR A 18 -0.77 6.06 -19.60
C THR A 18 0.18 6.17 -18.42
N LYS A 19 1.50 6.11 -18.67
CA LYS A 19 2.52 6.31 -17.63
C LYS A 19 2.42 7.70 -17.02
N GLU A 20 2.24 8.71 -17.85
CA GLU A 20 2.07 10.10 -17.42
C GLU A 20 0.78 10.29 -16.61
N THR A 21 -0.33 9.71 -17.06
CA THR A 21 -1.60 9.72 -16.32
C THR A 21 -1.43 9.06 -14.95
N CYS A 22 -0.75 7.91 -14.91
CA CYS A 22 -0.45 7.18 -13.68
C CYS A 22 0.41 8.02 -12.71
N ARG A 23 1.50 8.64 -13.19
CA ARG A 23 2.33 9.56 -12.38
C ARG A 23 1.50 10.71 -11.80
N ASN A 24 0.64 11.32 -12.60
CA ASN A 24 -0.24 12.40 -12.16
C ASN A 24 -1.23 11.96 -11.07
N TRP A 25 -1.72 10.72 -11.12
CA TRP A 25 -2.52 10.17 -10.02
C TRP A 25 -1.71 10.03 -8.74
N PHE A 26 -0.49 9.46 -8.81
CA PHE A 26 0.40 9.37 -7.66
C PHE A 26 0.71 10.74 -7.04
N TYR A 27 1.03 11.75 -7.86
CA TYR A 27 1.28 13.11 -7.37
C TYR A 27 0.06 13.73 -6.69
N LYS A 28 -1.14 13.55 -7.26
CA LYS A 28 -2.40 14.05 -6.66
C LYS A 28 -2.77 13.34 -5.36
N ILE A 29 -2.37 12.07 -5.19
CA ILE A 29 -2.60 11.34 -3.95
C ILE A 29 -1.58 11.74 -2.88
N ALA A 30 -0.33 11.97 -3.27
CA ALA A 30 0.75 12.36 -2.35
C ALA A 30 0.49 13.70 -1.63
N ILE A 31 -0.34 14.58 -2.20
CA ILE A 31 -0.72 15.87 -1.60
C ILE A 31 -1.84 15.77 -0.55
N ILE A 32 -2.51 14.62 -0.41
CA ILE A 32 -3.53 14.40 0.62
C ILE A 32 -2.87 14.52 2.00
N ARG A 33 -3.43 15.38 2.87
CA ARG A 33 -2.84 15.68 4.19
C ARG A 33 -3.33 14.73 5.27
N GLU A 34 -4.55 14.25 5.12
CA GLU A 34 -5.17 13.30 6.03
C GLU A 34 -4.52 11.92 5.86
N LEU A 35 -3.92 11.40 6.94
CA LEU A 35 -3.16 10.16 6.93
C LEU A 35 -4.00 8.96 6.44
N LEU A 36 -5.18 8.76 7.03
CA LEU A 36 -5.98 7.56 6.79
C LEU A 36 -6.52 7.49 5.36
N PRO A 37 -7.16 8.55 4.81
CA PRO A 37 -7.56 8.58 3.40
C PRO A 37 -6.39 8.36 2.46
N ARG A 38 -5.23 8.98 2.73
CA ARG A 38 -4.03 8.82 1.91
C ARG A 38 -3.57 7.36 1.87
N ILE A 39 -3.46 6.69 3.01
CA ILE A 39 -3.07 5.27 3.08
C ILE A 39 -4.00 4.41 2.24
N PHE A 40 -5.32 4.58 2.39
CA PHE A 40 -6.29 3.74 1.68
C PHE A 40 -6.24 3.96 0.16
N VAL A 41 -6.09 5.20 -0.29
CA VAL A 41 -6.02 5.53 -1.72
C VAL A 41 -4.69 5.07 -2.32
N GLU A 42 -3.55 5.29 -1.66
CA GLU A 42 -2.26 4.77 -2.11
C GLU A 42 -2.26 3.23 -2.20
N ALA A 43 -2.85 2.54 -1.22
CA ALA A 43 -3.00 1.09 -1.25
C ALA A 43 -3.93 0.63 -2.41
N ALA A 44 -4.99 1.38 -2.73
CA ALA A 44 -5.91 1.04 -3.81
C ALA A 44 -5.25 1.12 -5.20
N ILE A 45 -4.35 2.08 -5.40
CA ILE A 45 -3.63 2.27 -6.68
C ILE A 45 -2.26 1.58 -6.72
N LEU A 46 -1.92 0.79 -5.70
CA LEU A 46 -0.60 0.17 -5.57
C LEU A 46 -0.23 -0.74 -6.78
N GLN A 47 -1.21 -1.34 -7.44
CA GLN A 47 -0.97 -2.11 -8.67
C GLN A 47 -0.50 -1.24 -9.85
N CYS A 48 -0.86 0.03 -9.87
CA CYS A 48 -0.47 0.96 -10.92
C CYS A 48 1.04 1.26 -10.94
N TYR A 49 1.79 0.87 -9.89
CA TYR A 49 3.26 0.87 -9.93
C TYR A 49 3.82 -0.01 -11.05
N ASN A 50 3.10 -1.07 -11.46
CA ASN A 50 3.48 -1.90 -12.60
C ASN A 50 3.56 -1.10 -13.91
N PHE A 51 2.83 0.02 -14.00
CA PHE A 51 2.89 0.89 -15.19
C PHE A 51 4.14 1.75 -15.24
N LEU A 52 4.76 2.02 -14.09
CA LEU A 52 5.86 2.95 -13.96
C LEU A 52 7.22 2.24 -13.97
N SER A 53 7.35 1.13 -13.23
CA SER A 53 8.61 0.38 -13.16
C SER A 53 8.44 -0.97 -12.47
N LYS A 54 9.38 -1.90 -12.72
CA LYS A 54 9.41 -3.21 -12.06
C LYS A 54 9.74 -3.04 -10.56
N ASN A 55 9.01 -3.74 -9.70
CA ASN A 55 9.27 -3.92 -8.26
C ASN A 55 9.16 -2.70 -7.33
N HIS A 56 8.72 -1.52 -7.80
CA HIS A 56 8.55 -0.35 -6.91
C HIS A 56 7.41 -0.50 -5.89
N TYR A 57 6.44 -1.38 -6.14
CA TYR A 57 5.34 -1.63 -5.20
C TYR A 57 5.81 -2.24 -3.88
N GLN A 58 6.94 -2.96 -3.86
CA GLN A 58 7.49 -3.57 -2.63
C GLN A 58 7.90 -2.48 -1.63
N THR A 59 8.65 -1.47 -2.10
CA THR A 59 9.02 -0.32 -1.29
C THR A 59 7.80 0.47 -0.84
N ALA A 60 6.82 0.69 -1.73
CA ALA A 60 5.57 1.37 -1.40
C ALA A 60 4.75 0.62 -0.34
N LEU A 61 4.67 -0.71 -0.40
CA LEU A 61 4.02 -1.55 0.61
C LEU A 61 4.63 -1.36 2.01
N ILE A 62 5.97 -1.40 2.09
CA ILE A 62 6.67 -1.17 3.36
C ILE A 62 6.41 0.24 3.89
N GLN A 63 6.38 1.25 3.01
CA GLN A 63 6.04 2.62 3.39
C GLN A 63 4.61 2.74 3.91
N LEU A 64 3.64 2.10 3.26
CA LEU A 64 2.24 2.05 3.71
C LEU A 64 2.10 1.44 5.11
N ILE A 65 2.82 0.35 5.40
CA ILE A 65 2.86 -0.25 6.75
C ILE A 65 3.44 0.74 7.76
N LYS A 66 4.56 1.40 7.44
CA LYS A 66 5.17 2.41 8.32
C LYS A 66 4.25 3.60 8.58
N MET A 67 3.50 4.06 7.58
CA MET A 67 2.52 5.15 7.74
C MET A 67 1.42 4.79 8.75
N CYS A 68 1.07 3.52 8.89
CA CYS A 68 0.08 3.06 9.89
C CYS A 68 0.52 3.34 11.34
N ARG A 69 1.81 3.58 11.60
CA ARG A 69 2.33 3.95 12.93
C ARG A 69 1.86 5.34 13.38
N GLY A 70 1.47 6.20 12.44
CA GLY A 70 0.91 7.53 12.74
C GLY A 70 -0.58 7.53 13.08
N ILE A 71 -1.26 6.37 13.04
CA ILE A 71 -2.67 6.25 13.39
C ILE A 71 -2.79 6.20 14.92
N ALA A 72 -3.55 7.13 15.50
CA ALA A 72 -3.69 7.26 16.94
C ALA A 72 -4.54 6.14 17.58
N ASP A 73 -5.61 5.72 16.90
CA ASP A 73 -6.47 4.65 17.38
C ASP A 73 -5.85 3.27 17.08
N PRO A 74 -5.56 2.44 18.10
CA PRO A 74 -4.86 1.18 17.92
C PRO A 74 -5.68 0.14 17.15
N LEU A 75 -7.01 0.17 17.28
CA LEU A 75 -7.90 -0.72 16.56
C LEU A 75 -7.92 -0.37 15.07
N VAL A 76 -8.06 0.93 14.76
CA VAL A 76 -7.97 1.43 13.37
C VAL A 76 -6.62 1.07 12.78
N ALA A 77 -5.52 1.27 13.50
CA ALA A 77 -4.17 0.92 13.04
C ALA A 77 -4.04 -0.57 12.70
N ALA A 78 -4.58 -1.46 13.55
CA ALA A 78 -4.57 -2.90 13.31
C ALA A 78 -5.37 -3.28 12.05
N PHE A 79 -6.58 -2.75 11.88
CA PHE A 79 -7.40 -3.02 10.68
C PHE A 79 -6.76 -2.49 9.41
N THR A 80 -6.16 -1.28 9.45
CA THR A 80 -5.46 -0.72 8.29
C THR A 80 -4.26 -1.58 7.88
N ARG A 81 -3.45 -2.07 8.84
CA ARG A 81 -2.35 -3.00 8.55
C ARG A 81 -2.85 -4.30 7.91
N CYS A 82 -3.89 -4.92 8.48
CA CYS A 82 -4.51 -6.12 7.91
C CYS A 82 -5.01 -5.91 6.48
N TYR A 83 -5.62 -4.75 6.21
CA TYR A 83 -6.05 -4.38 4.86
C TYR A 83 -4.87 -4.29 3.89
N ILE A 84 -3.78 -3.61 4.27
CA ILE A 84 -2.58 -3.46 3.44
C ILE A 84 -1.92 -4.83 3.20
N CYS A 85 -1.78 -5.69 4.21
CA CYS A 85 -1.25 -7.05 4.05
C CYS A 85 -2.08 -7.85 3.04
N ARG A 86 -3.41 -7.78 3.13
CA ARG A 86 -4.29 -8.44 2.16
C ARG A 86 -4.10 -7.91 0.74
N VAL A 87 -3.94 -6.60 0.58
CA VAL A 87 -3.66 -5.98 -0.73
C VAL A 87 -2.29 -6.43 -1.25
N GLY A 88 -1.25 -6.38 -0.42
CA GLY A 88 0.10 -6.82 -0.79
C GLY A 88 0.14 -8.28 -1.23
N MET A 89 -0.52 -9.17 -0.48
CA MET A 89 -0.65 -10.58 -0.84
C MET A 89 -1.42 -10.81 -2.15
N ALA A 90 -2.39 -9.96 -2.47
CA ALA A 90 -3.12 -10.06 -3.75
C ALA A 90 -2.27 -9.61 -4.94
N ILE A 91 -1.30 -8.72 -4.73
CA ILE A 91 -0.40 -8.22 -5.78
C ILE A 91 0.77 -9.17 -5.99
N ASP A 92 1.44 -9.57 -4.90
CA ASP A 92 2.61 -10.43 -4.94
C ASP A 92 2.67 -11.36 -3.70
N PRO A 93 2.17 -12.59 -3.81
CA PRO A 93 2.12 -13.54 -2.69
C PRO A 93 3.49 -13.97 -2.15
N THR A 94 4.56 -13.78 -2.93
CA THR A 94 5.93 -14.18 -2.58
C THR A 94 6.62 -13.15 -1.70
N PHE A 95 6.23 -11.88 -1.78
CA PHE A 95 6.80 -10.81 -0.98
C PHE A 95 6.15 -10.72 0.41
N ARG A 96 6.88 -11.11 1.46
CA ARG A 96 6.33 -11.21 2.83
C ARG A 96 6.87 -10.18 3.83
N GLU A 97 7.86 -9.38 3.46
CA GLU A 97 8.52 -8.43 4.36
C GLU A 97 7.54 -7.41 4.97
N HIS A 98 6.52 -7.00 4.20
CA HIS A 98 5.47 -6.12 4.68
C HIS A 98 4.58 -6.76 5.76
N ILE A 99 4.41 -8.08 5.73
CA ILE A 99 3.66 -8.84 6.74
C ILE A 99 4.45 -8.90 8.03
N ASP A 100 5.75 -9.20 7.95
CA ASP A 100 6.62 -9.27 9.13
C ASP A 100 6.70 -7.91 9.84
N SER A 101 6.82 -6.82 9.07
CA SER A 101 6.77 -5.47 9.62
C SER A 101 5.41 -5.13 10.23
N ALA A 102 4.30 -5.52 9.58
CA ALA A 102 2.96 -5.27 10.09
C ALA A 102 2.68 -6.06 11.38
N PHE A 103 3.18 -7.29 11.47
CA PHE A 103 3.05 -8.15 12.64
C PHE A 103 3.76 -7.53 13.85
N THR A 104 5.01 -7.11 13.65
CA THR A 104 5.82 -6.45 14.69
C THR A 104 5.11 -5.18 15.21
N ASP A 105 4.62 -4.33 14.31
CA ASP A 105 3.89 -3.11 14.69
C ASP A 105 2.57 -3.41 15.40
N SER A 106 1.90 -4.50 15.03
CA SER A 106 0.66 -4.91 15.66
C SER A 106 0.89 -5.40 17.09
N LEU A 107 1.96 -6.16 17.35
CA LEU A 107 2.36 -6.57 18.70
C LEU A 107 2.58 -5.36 19.61
N HIS A 108 3.29 -4.33 19.13
CA HIS A 108 3.46 -3.07 19.87
C HIS A 108 2.13 -2.38 20.19
N CYS A 109 1.19 -2.43 19.25
CA CYS A 109 -0.15 -1.84 19.41
C CYS A 109 -0.99 -2.60 20.45
N PHE A 110 -0.92 -3.93 20.48
CA PHE A 110 -1.61 -4.75 21.50
C PHE A 110 -1.18 -4.39 22.92
N TYR A 111 0.12 -4.13 23.15
CA TYR A 111 0.60 -3.70 24.46
C TYR A 111 0.04 -2.33 24.89
N GLN A 112 -0.33 -1.46 23.95
CA GLN A 112 -0.91 -0.15 24.28
C GLN A 112 -2.38 -0.26 24.69
N VAL A 113 -3.13 -1.22 24.11
CA VAL A 113 -4.55 -1.47 24.41
C VAL A 113 -4.73 -2.19 25.75
N MET A 114 -3.78 -3.04 26.14
CA MET A 114 -3.84 -3.79 27.41
C MET A 114 -3.35 -3.00 28.64
N LYS A 115 -3.02 -1.72 28.48
CA LYS A 115 -2.77 -0.79 29.58
C LYS A 115 -4.05 -0.02 29.92
#